data_AF-A0A519SV26-F1
#
_entry.id   AF-A0A519SV26-F1
#
_cell.length_a   1.000
_cell.length_b   1.000
_cell.length_c   1.000
_cell.angle_alpha   90.00
_cell.angle_beta   90.00
_cell.angle_gamma   90.00
#
_symmetry.space_group_name_H-M   'P 1'
#
loop_
_entity.id
_entity.type
_entity.pdbx_description
1 polymer ?
#
loop_
_entity_poly.entity_id
_entity_poly.type
_entity_poly.pdbx_seq_one_letter_code
_entity_poly.pdbx_strand_id
1 'polypeptide(L)'
;MSTLYIFGIGGTGSRVIRSLTMLLAAGVELKNCDRVVPIIIDPDATNGDKQRTIELLKTYQRLRSQIKPPAPGANTAGQFFGADIQTLASLARPGEQRDTRVKDTFEYSFSGMEEPLRDYLRYTNLPVESQYL
;
A
#
# COMPACT_ATOMS: atom_id res chain seq x y z
N MET A 1 7.63 -19.84 -1.10
CA MET A 1 6.85 -19.06 -0.11
C MET A 1 5.92 -18.12 -0.86
N SER A 2 4.81 -17.72 -0.24
CA SER A 2 3.75 -16.94 -0.90
C SER A 2 3.86 -15.43 -0.65
N THR A 3 3.53 -14.63 -1.65
CA THR A 3 3.33 -13.19 -1.51
C THR A 3 1.92 -12.89 -1.01
N LEU A 4 1.81 -12.12 0.07
CA LEU A 4 0.53 -11.62 0.60
C LEU A 4 0.23 -10.23 0.02
N TYR A 5 -0.86 -10.11 -0.73
CA TYR A 5 -1.39 -8.83 -1.20
C TYR A 5 -2.46 -8.33 -0.23
N ILE A 6 -2.35 -7.09 0.24
CA ILE A 6 -3.29 -6.50 1.20
C ILE A 6 -3.83 -5.20 0.64
N PHE A 7 -5.15 -5.13 0.47
CA PHE A 7 -5.84 -3.93 0.00
C PHE A 7 -6.42 -3.16 1.20
N GLY A 8 -5.85 -2.00 1.51
CA GLY A 8 -6.32 -1.11 2.56
C GLY A 8 -7.20 -0.01 1.97
N ILE A 9 -8.51 -0.11 2.14
CA ILE A 9 -9.46 0.89 1.61
C ILE A 9 -9.75 1.96 2.67
N GLY A 10 -9.54 3.22 2.30
CA GLY A 10 -9.73 4.40 3.15
C GLY A 10 -8.79 4.46 4.36
N GLY A 11 -9.08 5.40 5.27
CA GLY A 11 -8.31 5.58 6.50
C GLY A 11 -8.32 4.36 7.42
N THR A 12 -9.43 3.63 7.48
CA THR A 12 -9.52 2.41 8.31
C THR A 12 -8.61 1.31 7.77
N GLY A 13 -8.59 1.07 6.46
CA GLY A 13 -7.64 0.13 5.85
C GLY A 13 -6.19 0.53 6.10
N SER A 14 -5.88 1.83 5.99
CA SER A 14 -4.56 2.39 6.31
C SER A 14 -4.14 2.09 7.75
N ARG A 15 -5.03 2.30 8.74
CA ARG A 15 -4.74 2.00 10.16
C ARG A 15 -4.46 0.52 10.42
N VAL A 16 -5.15 -0.40 9.72
CA VAL A 16 -4.88 -1.84 9.81
C VAL A 16 -3.49 -2.16 9.26
N ILE A 17 -3.14 -1.66 8.07
CA ILE A 17 -1.82 -1.85 7.48
C ILE A 17 -0.73 -1.27 8.38
N ARG A 18 -0.98 -0.12 9.01
CA ARG A 18 -0.07 0.49 9.99
C ARG A 18 0.20 -0.45 11.17
N SER A 19 -0.83 -1.05 11.75
CA SER A 19 -0.68 -2.01 12.86
C SER A 19 0.08 -3.27 12.44
N LEU A 20 -0.21 -3.81 11.25
CA LEU A 20 0.53 -4.93 10.69
C LEU A 20 2.02 -4.59 10.51
N THR A 21 2.33 -3.40 9.99
CA THR A 21 3.71 -2.95 9.79
C THR A 21 4.47 -2.86 11.11
N MET A 22 3.81 -2.45 12.20
CA MET A 22 4.40 -2.44 13.54
C MET A 22 4.64 -3.86 14.08
N LEU A 23 3.70 -4.78 13.87
CA LEU A 23 3.88 -6.19 14.25
C LEU A 23 5.06 -6.82 13.49
N LEU A 24 5.15 -6.57 12.19
CA LEU A 24 6.29 -7.00 11.39
C LEU A 24 7.58 -6.38 11.92
N ALA A 25 7.61 -5.08 12.22
CA ALA A 25 8.79 -4.44 12.81
C ALA A 25 9.21 -5.08 14.14
N ALA A 26 8.25 -5.49 14.96
CA ALA A 26 8.48 -6.22 16.22
C ALA A 26 8.95 -7.67 16.03
N GLY A 27 9.07 -8.17 14.80
CA GLY A 27 9.55 -9.53 14.52
C GLY A 27 8.44 -10.58 14.44
N VAL A 28 7.17 -10.18 14.40
CA VAL A 28 6.07 -11.13 14.27
C VAL A 28 6.16 -11.81 12.90
N GLU A 29 6.30 -13.13 12.93
CA GLU A 29 6.42 -13.95 11.72
C GLU A 29 5.05 -14.20 11.08
N LEU A 30 5.00 -14.07 9.75
CA LEU A 30 3.86 -14.50 8.95
C LEU A 30 4.12 -15.93 8.47
N LYS A 31 3.34 -16.90 8.94
CA LYS A 31 3.47 -18.29 8.51
C LYS A 31 3.27 -18.40 7.00
N ASN A 32 4.17 -19.10 6.32
CA ASN A 32 4.18 -19.34 4.88
C ASN A 32 4.32 -18.09 3.99
N CYS A 33 4.60 -16.92 4.56
CA CYS A 33 4.67 -15.65 3.83
C CYS A 33 5.97 -14.92 4.15
N ASP A 34 6.78 -14.70 3.12
CA ASP A 34 8.04 -13.96 3.17
C ASP A 34 7.90 -12.52 2.68
N ARG A 35 6.82 -12.21 1.95
CA ARG A 35 6.61 -10.92 1.29
C ARG A 35 5.18 -10.42 1.43
N VAL A 36 5.04 -9.16 1.79
CA VAL A 36 3.78 -8.41 1.86
C VAL A 36 3.80 -7.26 0.86
N VAL A 37 2.71 -7.12 0.11
CA VAL A 37 2.49 -6.07 -0.88
C VAL A 37 1.23 -5.30 -0.48
N PRO A 38 1.38 -4.23 0.32
CA PRO A 38 0.26 -3.40 0.71
C PRO A 38 -0.12 -2.43 -0.42
N ILE A 39 -1.42 -2.32 -0.66
CA ILE A 39 -2.02 -1.46 -1.68
C ILE A 39 -3.10 -0.63 -0.98
N ILE A 40 -2.81 0.66 -0.78
CA ILE A 40 -3.72 1.61 -0.14
C ILE A 40 -4.57 2.27 -1.21
N ILE A 41 -5.88 2.20 -1.04
CA ILE A 41 -6.87 2.81 -1.93
C ILE A 41 -7.67 3.80 -1.10
N ASP A 42 -7.40 5.08 -1.24
CA ASP A 42 -8.10 6.11 -0.48
C ASP A 42 -8.30 7.35 -1.35
N PRO A 43 -9.56 7.64 -1.77
CA PRO A 43 -9.85 8.81 -2.58
C PRO A 43 -9.67 10.13 -1.81
N ASP A 44 -9.61 10.08 -0.47
CA ASP A 44 -9.35 11.27 0.34
C ASP A 44 -7.84 11.58 0.36
N ALA A 45 -7.46 12.58 -0.44
CA ALA A 45 -6.09 13.09 -0.49
C ALA A 45 -5.62 13.69 0.84
N THR A 46 -6.55 14.18 1.67
CA THR A 46 -6.26 14.90 2.91
C THR A 46 -6.22 14.00 4.15
N ASN A 47 -6.46 12.70 3.96
CA ASN A 47 -6.48 11.75 5.06
C ASN A 47 -5.10 11.55 5.69
N GLY A 48 -4.93 12.04 6.92
CA GLY A 48 -3.67 11.92 7.66
C GLY A 48 -3.29 10.47 8.00
N ASP A 49 -4.24 9.54 8.12
CA ASP A 49 -3.93 8.13 8.41
C ASP A 49 -3.28 7.44 7.22
N LYS A 50 -3.69 7.78 6.00
CA LYS A 50 -3.05 7.34 4.76
C LYS A 50 -1.59 7.78 4.73
N GLN A 51 -1.34 9.08 4.90
CA GLN A 51 0.01 9.65 4.83
C GLN A 51 0.94 9.02 5.87
N ARG A 52 0.50 8.93 7.14
CA ARG A 52 1.26 8.28 8.22
C ARG A 52 1.58 6.82 7.91
N THR A 53 0.65 6.10 7.30
CA THR A 53 0.84 4.69 6.94
C THR A 53 1.85 4.53 5.81
N ILE A 54 1.78 5.36 4.76
CA ILE A 54 2.75 5.36 3.66
C ILE A 54 4.16 5.67 4.16
N GLU A 55 4.31 6.67 5.03
CA GLU A 55 5.59 7.03 5.63
C GLU A 55 6.17 5.89 6.49
N LEU A 56 5.31 5.21 7.26
CA LEU A 56 5.72 4.05 8.05
C LEU A 56 6.20 2.90 7.16
N LEU A 57 5.46 2.58 6.08
CA LEU A 57 5.83 1.53 5.13
C LEU A 57 7.18 1.81 4.47
N LYS A 58 7.42 3.05 4.02
CA LYS A 58 8.72 3.48 3.48
C LYS A 58 9.83 3.35 4.51
N THR A 59 9.55 3.74 5.76
CA THR A 59 10.51 3.63 6.86
C THR A 59 10.87 2.17 7.15
N TYR A 60 9.87 1.30 7.25
CA TYR A 60 10.07 -0.13 7.45
C TYR A 60 10.92 -0.73 6.32
N GLN A 61 10.56 -0.47 5.07
CA GLN A 61 11.28 -0.99 3.89
C GLN A 61 12.76 -0.57 3.92
N ARG A 62 13.02 0.72 4.18
CA ARG A 62 14.38 1.25 4.29
C ARG A 62 15.17 0.58 5.42
N LEU A 63 14.61 0.51 6.63
CA LEU A 63 15.30 -0.07 7.78
C LEU A 63 15.56 -1.57 7.58
N ARG A 64 14.55 -2.31 7.13
CA ARG A 64 14.66 -3.74 6.84
C ARG A 64 15.78 -4.03 5.83
N SER A 65 15.89 -3.24 4.76
CA SER A 65 16.92 -3.44 3.73
C SER A 65 18.36 -3.29 4.24
N GLN A 66 18.56 -2.65 5.39
CA GLN A 66 19.87 -2.49 6.04
C GLN A 66 20.23 -3.66 6.94
N ILE A 67 19.27 -4.54 7.25
CA ILE A 67 19.46 -5.70 8.12
C ILE A 67 19.85 -6.89 7.27
N LYS A 68 20.98 -7.51 7.61
CA LYS A 68 21.43 -8.72 6.91
C LYS A 68 20.45 -9.86 7.19
N PRO A 69 20.08 -10.66 6.18
CA PRO A 69 19.29 -11.84 6.41
C PRO A 69 20.04 -12.77 7.38
N PRO A 70 19.33 -13.43 8.31
CA PRO A 70 19.92 -14.38 9.23
C PRO A 70 20.63 -15.51 8.46
N ALA A 71 21.75 -15.99 9.01
CA ALA A 71 22.47 -17.10 8.41
C ALA A 71 21.57 -18.36 8.33
N PRO A 72 21.78 -19.26 7.36
CA PRO A 72 21.04 -20.52 7.29
C PRO A 72 21.11 -21.28 8.62
N GLY A 73 19.96 -21.61 9.20
CA GLY A 73 19.88 -22.31 10.49
C GLY A 73 20.05 -21.43 11.74
N ALA A 74 20.17 -20.11 11.59
CA ALA A 74 20.19 -19.20 12.74
C ALA A 74 18.81 -19.13 13.41
N ASN A 75 18.80 -19.04 14.74
CA ASN A 75 17.57 -18.80 15.50
C ASN A 75 17.09 -17.36 15.25
N THR A 76 15.92 -17.22 14.63
CA THR A 76 15.27 -15.93 14.35
C THR A 76 14.33 -15.48 15.47
N ALA A 77 14.11 -16.32 16.49
CA ALA A 77 13.24 -15.98 17.61
C ALA A 77 13.72 -14.73 18.33
N GLY A 78 12.85 -13.72 18.40
CA GLY A 78 13.13 -12.44 19.04
C GLY A 78 13.93 -11.45 18.20
N GLN A 79 14.18 -11.72 16.91
CA GLN A 79 14.74 -10.72 16.00
C GLN A 79 13.67 -9.69 15.62
N PHE A 80 14.09 -8.44 15.46
CA PHE A 80 13.23 -7.42 14.87
C PHE A 80 13.07 -7.66 13.36
N PHE A 81 11.95 -7.17 12.83
CA PHE A 81 11.59 -7.18 11.41
C PHE A 81 11.30 -8.56 10.79
N GLY A 82 10.01 -8.83 10.53
CA GLY A 82 9.48 -10.03 9.89
C GLY A 82 9.55 -9.99 8.36
N ALA A 83 8.44 -10.21 7.65
CA ALA A 83 8.37 -10.30 6.19
C ALA A 83 8.82 -9.02 5.43
N ASP A 84 9.26 -9.17 4.18
CA ASP A 84 9.59 -8.06 3.28
C ASP A 84 8.33 -7.27 2.93
N ILE A 85 8.44 -5.94 2.88
CA ILE A 85 7.38 -5.07 2.36
C ILE A 85 7.84 -4.48 1.04
N GLN A 86 7.02 -4.64 0.01
CA GLN A 86 7.32 -4.24 -1.36
C GLN A 86 6.14 -3.52 -2.00
N THR A 87 6.43 -2.58 -2.91
CA THR A 87 5.42 -1.91 -3.73
C THR A 87 5.00 -2.81 -4.89
N LEU A 88 3.85 -2.54 -5.49
CA LEU A 88 3.38 -3.28 -6.67
C LEU A 88 4.38 -3.17 -7.84
N ALA A 89 4.97 -1.98 -8.05
CA ALA A 89 5.96 -1.75 -9.11
C ALA A 89 7.26 -2.55 -8.92
N SER A 90 7.64 -2.82 -7.67
CA SER A 90 8.87 -3.57 -7.36
C SER A 90 8.80 -5.07 -7.69
N LEU A 91 7.61 -5.60 -7.98
CA LEU A 91 7.42 -6.98 -8.41
C LEU A 91 7.71 -7.22 -9.89
N ALA A 92 7.81 -6.17 -10.70
CA ALA A 92 8.12 -6.30 -12.13
C ALA A 92 9.52 -6.91 -12.31
N ARG A 93 9.64 -7.93 -13.17
CA ARG A 93 10.90 -8.64 -13.37
C ARG A 93 11.93 -7.75 -14.06
N PRO A 94 13.24 -7.89 -13.76
CA PRO A 94 14.29 -7.21 -14.51
C PRO A 94 14.19 -7.58 -16.01
N GLY A 95 14.06 -6.57 -16.88
CA GLY A 95 13.95 -6.76 -18.33
C GLY A 95 12.53 -6.80 -18.89
N GLU A 96 11.50 -6.88 -18.04
CA GLU A 96 10.11 -6.65 -18.46
C GLU A 96 9.82 -5.14 -18.47
N GLN A 97 9.11 -4.68 -19.50
CA GLN A 97 8.69 -3.29 -19.61
C GLN A 97 7.75 -2.98 -18.44
N ARG A 98 8.22 -2.18 -17.48
CA ARG A 98 7.37 -1.73 -16.36
C ARG A 98 6.15 -1.04 -16.96
N ASP A 99 4.97 -1.51 -16.59
CA ASP A 99 3.74 -0.81 -16.90
C ASP A 99 3.83 0.58 -16.26
N THR A 100 3.93 1.62 -17.09
CA THR A 100 4.08 3.00 -16.65
C THR A 100 2.88 3.49 -15.83
N ARG A 101 1.77 2.75 -15.87
CA ARG A 101 0.57 2.98 -15.04
C ARG A 101 0.77 2.54 -13.59
N VAL A 102 1.70 1.63 -13.31
CA VAL A 102 1.99 1.13 -11.97
C VAL A 102 3.13 1.96 -11.37
N LYS A 103 2.76 2.98 -10.60
CA LYS A 103 3.70 3.84 -9.88
C LYS A 103 4.39 3.08 -8.75
N ASP A 104 5.63 3.45 -8.44
CA ASP A 104 6.38 2.92 -7.31
C ASP A 104 5.96 3.59 -6.00
N THR A 105 4.73 3.29 -5.58
CA THR A 105 4.11 3.79 -4.36
C THR A 105 3.22 2.72 -3.75
N PHE A 106 2.91 2.86 -2.47
CA PHE A 106 1.92 2.05 -1.77
C PHE A 106 0.49 2.53 -2.01
N GLU A 107 0.33 3.74 -2.56
CA GLU A 107 -0.98 4.31 -2.90
C GLU A 107 -1.37 3.95 -4.33
N TYR A 108 -2.55 3.37 -4.48
CA TYR A 108 -3.15 3.14 -5.78
C TYR A 108 -4.14 4.26 -6.08
N SER A 109 -3.78 5.11 -7.04
CA SER A 109 -4.65 6.16 -7.56
C SER A 109 -5.42 5.65 -8.78
N PHE A 110 -6.75 5.72 -8.75
CA PHE A 110 -7.56 5.59 -9.95
C PHE A 110 -7.43 6.87 -10.77
N SER A 111 -6.50 6.91 -11.73
CA SER A 111 -6.41 8.01 -12.68
C SER A 111 -7.78 8.20 -13.36
N GLY A 112 -8.44 9.34 -13.12
CA GLY A 112 -9.73 9.69 -13.73
C GLY A 112 -10.93 9.82 -12.78
N MET A 113 -10.79 9.57 -11.47
CA MET A 113 -11.85 9.82 -10.47
C MET A 113 -11.63 11.09 -9.64
N GLU A 114 -10.80 12.02 -10.11
CA GLU A 114 -10.52 13.29 -9.40
C GLU A 114 -11.49 14.42 -9.78
N GLU A 115 -12.47 14.17 -10.66
CA GLU A 115 -13.49 15.18 -10.95
C GLU A 115 -14.63 15.13 -9.91
N PRO A 116 -15.16 16.29 -9.48
CA PRO A 116 -16.36 16.34 -8.67
C PRO A 116 -17.51 15.56 -9.33
N LEU A 117 -18.35 14.88 -8.54
CA LEU A 117 -19.52 14.15 -9.07
C LEU A 117 -20.39 15.04 -9.98
N ARG A 118 -20.47 16.33 -9.65
CA ARG A 118 -21.16 17.34 -10.47
C ARG A 118 -20.62 17.39 -11.91
N ASP A 119 -19.29 17.39 -12.04
CA ASP A 119 -18.62 17.50 -13.34
C ASP A 119 -18.69 16.16 -14.08
N TYR A 120 -18.54 15.04 -13.35
CA TYR A 120 -18.75 13.68 -13.87
C TYR A 120 -20.13 13.50 -14.51
N LEU A 121 -21.18 13.97 -13.83
CA LEU A 121 -22.56 13.91 -14.32
C LEU A 121 -22.85 14.93 -15.43
N ARG A 122 -21.87 15.79 -15.77
CA ARG A 122 -22.05 16.93 -16.67
C ARG A 122 -23.26 17.75 -16.25
N TYR A 123 -23.35 18.06 -14.96
CA TYR A 123 -24.52 18.65 -14.33
C TYR A 123 -25.06 19.90 -15.05
N THR A 124 -24.16 20.75 -15.56
CA THR A 124 -24.51 21.95 -16.34
C THR A 124 -25.24 21.64 -17.65
N ASN A 125 -25.12 20.42 -18.16
CA ASN A 125 -25.72 19.95 -19.40
C ASN A 125 -26.99 19.11 -19.15
N LEU A 126 -27.35 18.87 -17.88
CA LEU A 126 -28.60 18.19 -17.55
C LEU A 126 -29.81 19.10 -17.79
N PRO A 127 -30.99 18.56 -18.14
CA PRO A 127 -32.23 19.32 -18.17
C PRO A 127 -32.49 20.01 -16.82
N VAL A 128 -33.10 21.20 -16.85
CA VAL A 128 -33.39 22.02 -15.65
C VAL A 128 -34.14 21.22 -14.59
N GLU A 129 -35.07 20.36 -14.99
CA GLU A 129 -35.84 19.47 -14.11
C GLU A 129 -34.97 18.48 -13.32
N SER A 130 -33.82 18.09 -13.88
CA SER A 130 -32.86 17.15 -13.26
C SER A 130 -31.80 17.86 -12.41
N GLN A 131 -31.78 19.20 -12.38
CA GLN A 131 -30.84 20.02 -11.59
C GLN A 131 -31.39 20.42 -10.21
N TYR A 132 -32.53 19.86 -9.76
CA TYR A 132 -33.15 20.20 -8.46
C TYR A 132 -33.27 19.02 -7.49
N LEU A 133 -32.69 17.86 -7.82
CA LEU A 133 -32.57 16.70 -6.93
C LEU A 133 -31.28 16.79 -6.11
#